data_AF-Q4V7R6-F1
#
_entry.id   AF-Q4V7R6-F1
#
_cell.length_a   1.000
_cell.length_b   1.000
_cell.length_c   1.000
_cell.angle_alpha   90.00
_cell.angle_beta   90.00
_cell.angle_gamma   90.00
#
_symmetry.space_group_name_H-M   'P 1'
#
loop_
_entity.id
_entity.type
_entity.pdbx_description
1 polymer ?
#
loop_
_entity_poly.entity_id
_entity_poly.type
_entity_poly.pdbx_seq_one_letter_code
_entity_poly.pdbx_strand_id
1 'polypeptide(L)'
;MLRLASLKFGRLFRYGKLLFAASLLVVMLLNTHSLFSSFQRNELTDRRFLSLNKCPACFGSSWCRKFMNGQLSFEGWGRLRLLDFFNVKNVHFAQYGEPREGSRRVVLKRLGSNHELSELDQRICKRATGRPRCDLVQAMYKTDFARLNGDVRLLTPDVVEGWSDLVHCPSQRLLDRLVRRYAETKDSGSFLLRNLKDTERMQLLLTLAFNPEPLVLQSFPSDEGWPFAKYLGACGRMVAVNYVGEELWSYFNAPWEKRVDLAWQLMEIAEQLTNNDFEFALYLLDVSFDNFAVGPRDGKVIIVDAENVLVADKKN
;
A
#
# COMPACT_ATOMS: atom_id res chain seq x y z
N MET A 1 9.61 -2.00 60.21
CA MET A 1 10.56 -1.26 59.33
C MET A 1 10.05 -1.06 57.88
N LEU A 2 8.75 -1.23 57.55
CA LEU A 2 8.24 -1.12 56.16
C LEU A 2 7.55 0.21 55.78
N ARG A 3 7.41 1.19 56.69
CA ARG A 3 6.67 2.44 56.40
C ARG A 3 7.51 3.61 55.86
N LEU A 4 8.84 3.54 55.91
CA LEU A 4 9.72 4.62 55.41
C LEU A 4 10.09 4.50 53.92
N ALA A 5 9.94 3.31 53.32
CA ALA A 5 10.24 3.09 51.91
C ALA A 5 9.14 3.61 50.95
N SER A 6 7.86 3.57 51.37
CA SER A 6 6.73 3.98 50.51
C SER A 6 6.66 5.49 50.26
N LEU A 7 7.06 6.32 51.24
CA LEU A 7 7.06 7.78 51.12
C LEU A 7 8.13 8.31 50.17
N LYS A 8 9.30 7.64 50.08
CA LYS A 8 10.37 8.01 49.14
C LYS A 8 10.01 7.64 47.70
N PHE A 9 9.38 6.48 47.50
CA PHE A 9 8.89 6.05 46.19
C PHE A 9 7.80 6.99 45.63
N GLY A 10 6.87 7.44 46.48
CA GLY A 10 5.82 8.39 46.09
C GLY A 10 6.33 9.76 45.66
N ARG A 11 7.43 10.27 46.26
CA ARG A 11 8.07 11.53 45.83
C ARG A 11 8.85 11.36 44.54
N LEU A 12 9.63 10.29 44.40
CA LEU A 12 10.34 9.98 43.15
C LEU A 12 9.37 9.86 41.97
N PHE A 13 8.23 9.19 42.19
CA PHE A 13 7.18 9.05 41.19
C PHE A 13 6.53 10.39 40.80
N ARG A 14 6.38 11.34 41.75
CA ARG A 14 5.91 12.70 41.43
C ARG A 14 6.93 13.49 40.62
N TYR A 15 8.22 13.42 40.97
CA TYR A 15 9.27 14.07 40.18
C TYR A 15 9.38 13.47 38.78
N GLY A 16 9.25 12.15 38.65
CA GLY A 16 9.18 11.46 37.36
C GLY A 16 7.98 11.94 36.51
N LYS A 17 6.79 12.09 37.12
CA LYS A 17 5.61 12.65 36.44
C LYS A 17 5.81 14.10 35.99
N LEU A 18 6.43 14.94 36.84
CA LEU A 18 6.71 16.33 36.51
C LEU A 18 7.75 16.46 35.39
N LEU A 19 8.82 15.65 35.43
CA LEU A 19 9.82 15.60 34.36
C LEU A 19 9.22 15.10 33.05
N PHE A 20 8.36 14.08 33.10
CA PHE A 20 7.63 13.60 31.93
C PHE A 20 6.69 14.68 31.37
N ALA A 21 5.92 15.37 32.22
CA ALA A 21 5.04 16.45 31.81
C ALA A 21 5.82 17.64 31.22
N ALA A 22 6.96 18.02 31.81
CA ALA A 22 7.83 19.05 31.29
C ALA A 22 8.44 18.65 29.94
N SER A 23 8.89 17.39 29.81
CA SER A 23 9.38 16.85 28.53
C SER A 23 8.30 16.85 27.46
N LEU A 24 7.07 16.44 27.80
CA LEU A 24 5.93 16.45 26.89
C LEU A 24 5.58 17.88 26.45
N LEU A 25 5.61 18.85 27.39
CA LEU A 25 5.38 20.26 27.12
C LEU A 25 6.45 20.83 26.17
N VAL A 26 7.73 20.52 26.42
CA VAL A 26 8.84 20.95 25.54
C VAL A 26 8.68 20.35 24.15
N VAL A 27 8.37 19.05 24.04
CA VAL A 27 8.12 18.40 22.75
C VAL A 27 6.91 19.02 22.03
N MET A 28 5.82 19.30 22.74
CA MET A 28 4.66 19.99 22.16
C MET A 28 5.04 21.38 21.67
N LEU A 29 5.74 22.19 22.47
CA LEU A 29 6.14 23.55 22.12
C LEU A 29 7.06 23.57 20.90
N LEU A 30 8.06 22.67 20.84
CA LEU A 30 8.96 22.51 19.70
C LEU A 30 8.23 22.07 18.42
N ASN A 31 7.09 21.37 18.54
CA ASN A 31 6.31 20.86 17.41
C ASN A 31 5.00 21.62 17.17
N THR A 32 4.77 22.76 17.84
CA THR A 32 3.54 23.57 17.72
C THR A 32 3.17 23.87 16.27
N HIS A 33 4.15 24.27 15.45
CA HIS A 33 3.92 24.54 14.03
C HIS A 33 3.49 23.30 13.24
N SER A 34 4.14 22.14 13.48
CA SER A 34 3.80 20.86 12.83
C SER A 34 2.41 20.36 13.25
N LEU A 35 2.07 20.51 14.54
CA LEU A 35 0.76 20.18 15.09
C LEU A 35 -0.32 21.06 14.46
N PHE A 36 -0.12 22.38 14.44
CA PHE A 36 -1.09 23.32 13.88
C PHE A 36 -1.27 23.12 12.37
N SER A 37 -0.18 22.89 11.63
CA SER A 37 -0.28 22.59 10.19
C SER A 37 -1.00 21.28 9.91
N SER A 38 -0.78 20.24 10.74
CA SER A 38 -1.42 18.93 10.61
C SER A 38 -2.95 18.99 10.74
N PHE A 39 -3.47 19.95 11.51
CA PHE A 39 -4.93 20.14 11.69
C PHE A 39 -5.54 21.12 10.69
N GLN A 40 -4.78 22.09 10.19
CA GLN A 40 -5.30 23.10 9.27
C GLN A 40 -5.17 22.73 7.79
N ARG A 41 -4.17 21.92 7.41
CA ARG A 41 -3.90 21.57 6.02
C ARG A 41 -4.15 20.09 5.78
N ASN A 42 -4.86 19.80 4.69
CA ASN A 42 -4.98 18.45 4.19
C ASN A 42 -3.79 18.13 3.27
N GLU A 43 -2.75 17.48 3.80
CA GLU A 43 -1.55 17.15 3.00
C GLU A 43 -1.83 16.24 1.81
N LEU A 44 -2.96 15.51 1.83
CA LEU A 44 -3.41 14.69 0.70
C LEU A 44 -3.77 15.51 -0.54
N THR A 45 -3.87 16.84 -0.45
CA THR A 45 -4.03 17.72 -1.63
C THR A 45 -2.69 18.25 -2.15
N ASP A 46 -1.57 18.00 -1.46
CA ASP A 46 -0.24 18.44 -1.88
C ASP A 46 0.39 17.43 -2.84
N ARG A 47 0.71 17.91 -4.06
CA ARG A 47 1.39 17.13 -5.11
C ARG A 47 2.74 16.58 -4.67
N ARG A 48 3.49 17.32 -3.83
CA ARG A 48 4.80 16.89 -3.32
C ARG A 48 4.66 15.79 -2.29
N PHE A 49 3.68 15.91 -1.40
CA PHE A 49 3.37 14.87 -0.43
C PHE A 49 3.03 13.55 -1.13
N LEU A 50 2.16 13.60 -2.15
CA LEU A 50 1.81 12.43 -2.98
C LEU A 50 2.96 11.97 -3.89
N SER A 51 4.08 12.71 -3.96
CA SER A 51 5.19 12.45 -4.90
C SER A 51 4.74 12.43 -6.37
N LEU A 52 3.69 13.19 -6.70
CA LEU A 52 3.16 13.29 -8.07
C LEU A 52 4.17 13.99 -9.01
N ASN A 53 5.05 14.82 -8.46
CA ASN A 53 6.15 15.46 -9.19
C ASN A 53 7.27 14.48 -9.58
N LYS A 54 7.21 13.21 -9.17
CA LYS A 54 8.16 12.16 -9.57
C LYS A 54 7.63 11.29 -10.73
N CYS A 55 6.36 11.41 -11.11
CA CYS A 55 5.81 10.64 -12.22
C CYS A 55 6.58 10.93 -13.53
N PRO A 56 6.86 9.91 -14.37
CA PRO A 56 6.27 8.56 -14.36
C PRO A 56 6.91 7.56 -13.38
N ALA A 57 7.88 7.95 -12.54
CA ALA A 57 8.41 7.10 -11.46
C ALA A 57 7.43 7.00 -10.27
N CYS A 58 6.20 6.53 -10.51
CA CYS A 58 5.10 6.50 -9.56
C CYS A 58 4.14 5.32 -9.82
N PHE A 59 3.13 5.11 -8.96
CA PHE A 59 2.23 3.94 -9.04
C PHE A 59 0.94 4.19 -9.83
N GLY A 60 0.57 5.46 -10.05
CA GLY A 60 -0.60 5.77 -10.87
C GLY A 60 -1.15 7.19 -10.70
N SER A 61 -2.29 7.45 -11.33
CA SER A 61 -2.94 8.76 -11.35
C SER A 61 -4.47 8.74 -11.42
N SER A 62 -5.10 7.55 -11.44
CA SER A 62 -6.55 7.36 -11.60
C SER A 62 -7.38 8.12 -10.55
N TRP A 63 -6.85 8.25 -9.34
CA TRP A 63 -7.52 8.89 -8.21
C TRP A 63 -7.05 10.31 -7.92
N CYS A 64 -6.08 10.86 -8.67
CA CYS A 64 -5.52 12.18 -8.36
C CYS A 64 -6.57 13.30 -8.28
N ARG A 65 -7.63 13.26 -9.08
CA ARG A 65 -8.72 14.26 -8.97
C ARG A 65 -9.39 14.23 -7.60
N LYS A 66 -9.61 13.05 -7.02
CA LYS A 66 -10.25 12.90 -5.70
C LYS A 66 -9.35 13.45 -4.58
N PHE A 67 -8.04 13.16 -4.66
CA PHE A 67 -7.04 13.72 -3.75
C PHE A 67 -6.96 15.25 -3.83
N MET A 68 -6.77 15.79 -5.04
CA MET A 68 -6.59 17.24 -5.24
C MET A 68 -7.85 18.05 -4.92
N ASN A 69 -9.04 17.46 -5.06
CA ASN A 69 -10.31 18.09 -4.67
C ASN A 69 -10.58 18.03 -3.16
N GLY A 70 -9.67 17.47 -2.36
CA GLY A 70 -9.82 17.37 -0.91
C GLY A 70 -10.89 16.38 -0.46
N GLN A 71 -11.27 15.41 -1.30
CA GLN A 71 -12.27 14.39 -0.96
C GLN A 71 -11.74 13.32 -0.01
N LEU A 72 -10.41 13.22 0.13
CA LEU A 72 -9.76 12.34 1.09
C LEU A 72 -9.16 13.16 2.23
N SER A 73 -9.30 12.71 3.47
CA SER A 73 -8.63 13.32 4.63
C SER A 73 -8.16 12.24 5.60
N PHE A 74 -7.01 12.44 6.25
CA PHE A 74 -6.52 11.49 7.24
C PHE A 74 -7.47 11.33 8.43
N GLU A 75 -7.47 10.16 9.05
CA GLU A 75 -8.29 9.83 10.21
C GLU A 75 -7.50 9.93 11.53
N GLY A 76 -8.15 10.45 12.58
CA GLY A 76 -7.65 10.42 13.97
C GLY A 76 -6.21 10.90 14.15
N TRP A 77 -5.43 10.11 14.88
CA TRP A 77 -3.99 10.31 15.11
C TRP A 77 -3.16 10.28 13.83
N GLY A 78 -3.67 9.61 12.79
CA GLY A 78 -3.11 9.64 11.46
C GLY A 78 -3.12 11.04 10.86
N ARG A 79 -3.71 12.08 11.46
CA ARG A 79 -3.48 13.49 11.03
C ARG A 79 -2.14 14.03 11.53
N LEU A 80 -1.66 13.59 12.69
CA LEU A 80 -0.47 14.11 13.34
C LEU A 80 0.80 13.57 12.64
N ARG A 81 1.43 14.42 11.83
CA ARG A 81 2.63 14.04 11.06
C ARG A 81 3.81 13.61 11.92
N LEU A 82 3.93 14.12 13.15
CA LEU A 82 5.00 13.71 14.06
C LEU A 82 4.94 12.22 14.44
N LEU A 83 3.78 11.57 14.31
CA LEU A 83 3.61 10.15 14.58
C LEU A 83 3.96 9.26 13.38
N ASP A 84 4.25 9.84 12.21
CA ASP A 84 4.65 9.07 11.02
C ASP A 84 5.97 8.30 11.23
N PHE A 85 6.79 8.67 12.23
CA PHE A 85 7.98 7.90 12.61
C PHE A 85 7.66 6.46 13.05
N PHE A 86 6.48 6.22 13.63
CA PHE A 86 6.04 4.87 14.00
C PHE A 86 5.45 4.08 12.83
N ASN A 87 5.22 4.74 11.68
CA ASN A 87 4.60 4.16 10.51
C ASN A 87 5.64 3.72 9.47
N VAL A 88 6.40 2.67 9.80
CA VAL A 88 7.54 2.22 8.99
C VAL A 88 7.12 1.77 7.58
N LYS A 89 5.96 1.09 7.46
CA LYS A 89 5.37 0.64 6.17
C LYS A 89 4.65 1.77 5.40
N ASN A 90 4.56 2.99 5.96
CA ASN A 90 3.86 4.14 5.36
C ASN A 90 2.39 3.84 4.98
N VAL A 91 1.64 3.24 5.91
CA VAL A 91 0.20 2.93 5.78
C VAL A 91 -0.61 3.94 6.59
N HIS A 92 -1.58 4.59 5.97
CA HIS A 92 -2.38 5.65 6.61
C HIS A 92 -3.87 5.38 6.47
N PHE A 93 -4.61 5.50 7.57
CA PHE A 93 -6.06 5.48 7.55
C PHE A 93 -6.63 6.84 7.17
N ALA A 94 -7.61 6.85 6.28
CA ALA A 94 -8.25 8.06 5.78
C ALA A 94 -9.75 7.87 5.58
N GLN A 95 -10.45 8.99 5.51
CA GLN A 95 -11.86 9.11 5.19
C GLN A 95 -11.98 9.66 3.77
N TYR A 96 -12.75 8.97 2.93
CA TYR A 96 -13.12 9.40 1.59
C TYR A 96 -14.60 9.81 1.58
N GLY A 97 -14.85 11.08 1.35
CA GLY A 97 -16.19 11.64 1.22
C GLY A 97 -16.66 11.65 -0.23
N GLU A 98 -17.72 10.90 -0.52
CA GLU A 98 -18.41 10.96 -1.80
C GLU A 98 -19.61 11.91 -1.67
N PRO A 99 -19.78 12.92 -2.55
CA PRO A 99 -20.83 13.92 -2.40
C PRO A 99 -22.26 13.37 -2.29
N ARG A 100 -22.51 12.12 -2.71
CA ARG A 100 -23.83 11.48 -2.73
C ARG A 100 -23.95 10.20 -1.88
N GLU A 101 -22.84 9.56 -1.52
CA GLU A 101 -22.84 8.24 -0.85
C GLU A 101 -22.32 8.30 0.59
N GLY A 102 -21.92 9.49 1.07
CA GLY A 102 -21.39 9.69 2.42
C GLY A 102 -19.89 9.43 2.52
N SER A 103 -19.39 9.38 3.77
CA SER A 103 -17.98 9.12 4.05
C SER A 103 -17.73 7.64 4.25
N ARG A 104 -16.68 7.11 3.63
CA ARG A 104 -16.19 5.75 3.86
C ARG A 104 -14.72 5.75 4.22
N ARG A 105 -14.31 4.77 5.04
CA ARG A 105 -12.91 4.56 5.41
C ARG A 105 -12.14 3.95 4.24
N VAL A 106 -10.91 4.41 4.05
CA VAL A 106 -9.95 3.90 3.07
C VAL A 106 -8.57 3.81 3.72
N VAL A 107 -7.73 2.96 3.17
CA VAL A 107 -6.33 2.82 3.58
C VAL A 107 -5.45 3.33 2.45
N LEU A 108 -4.49 4.19 2.79
CA LEU A 108 -3.55 4.80 1.86
C LEU A 108 -2.16 4.22 2.12
N LYS A 109 -1.55 3.64 1.09
CA LYS A 109 -0.24 2.98 1.20
C LYS A 109 0.78 3.65 0.28
N ARG A 110 2.01 3.82 0.76
CA ARG A 110 3.16 4.20 -0.10
C ARG A 110 3.92 3.01 -0.67
N LEU A 111 3.50 1.78 -0.34
CA LEU A 111 4.05 0.51 -0.86
C LEU A 111 5.54 0.31 -0.54
N GLY A 112 6.00 0.89 0.56
CA GLY A 112 7.40 0.84 0.96
C GLY A 112 7.76 1.95 1.93
N SER A 113 8.81 1.71 2.70
CA SER A 113 9.40 2.67 3.62
C SER A 113 10.03 3.85 2.89
N ASN A 114 10.28 4.95 3.61
CA ASN A 114 10.97 6.11 3.04
C ASN A 114 12.38 5.77 2.54
N HIS A 115 13.02 4.77 3.16
CA HIS A 115 14.35 4.29 2.75
C HIS A 115 14.27 3.57 1.40
N GLU A 116 13.38 2.60 1.25
CA GLU A 116 13.20 1.83 0.01
C GLU A 116 12.77 2.73 -1.15
N LEU A 117 11.87 3.69 -0.90
CA LEU A 117 11.46 4.66 -1.91
C LEU A 117 12.60 5.60 -2.34
N SER A 118 13.53 5.93 -1.43
CA SER A 118 14.73 6.69 -1.76
C SER A 118 15.74 5.84 -2.52
N GLU A 119 15.87 4.57 -2.16
CA GLU A 119 16.73 3.63 -2.86
C GLU A 119 16.25 3.39 -4.30
N LEU A 120 14.92 3.27 -4.49
CA LEU A 120 14.30 3.21 -5.80
C LEU A 120 14.71 4.43 -6.67
N ASP A 121 14.61 5.64 -6.11
CA ASP A 121 15.01 6.87 -6.82
C ASP A 121 16.48 6.83 -7.23
N GLN A 122 17.36 6.40 -6.32
CA GLN A 122 18.78 6.29 -6.59
C GLN A 122 19.08 5.22 -7.64
N ARG A 123 18.40 4.07 -7.61
CA ARG A 123 18.55 2.99 -8.62
C ARG A 123 18.13 3.48 -10.00
N ILE A 124 17.00 4.18 -10.12
CA ILE A 124 16.54 4.80 -11.37
C ILE A 124 17.59 5.79 -11.87
N CYS A 125 18.06 6.71 -11.02
CA CYS A 125 19.05 7.70 -11.40
C CYS A 125 20.39 7.10 -11.83
N LYS A 126 20.89 6.09 -11.08
CA LYS A 126 22.13 5.39 -11.41
C LYS A 126 22.04 4.71 -12.77
N ARG A 127 20.94 4.01 -13.07
CA ARG A 127 20.73 3.36 -14.37
C ARG A 127 20.62 4.36 -15.51
N ALA A 128 19.92 5.48 -15.31
CA ALA A 128 19.68 6.46 -16.36
C ALA A 128 20.87 7.40 -16.64
N THR A 129 21.70 7.69 -15.63
CA THR A 129 22.71 8.77 -15.71
C THR A 129 24.08 8.41 -15.12
N GLY A 130 24.22 7.25 -14.49
CA GLY A 130 25.42 6.87 -13.73
C GLY A 130 25.58 7.61 -12.39
N ARG A 131 24.66 8.51 -12.03
CA ARG A 131 24.73 9.35 -10.81
C ARG A 131 23.65 8.98 -9.81
N PRO A 132 23.87 9.18 -8.49
CA PRO A 132 22.88 8.84 -7.46
C PRO A 132 21.69 9.81 -7.39
N ARG A 133 21.78 10.98 -8.02
CA ARG A 133 20.71 11.99 -8.07
C ARG A 133 20.55 12.50 -9.49
N CYS A 134 19.30 12.70 -9.89
CA CYS A 134 18.90 13.13 -11.22
C CYS A 134 17.47 13.70 -11.18
N ASP A 135 17.04 14.30 -12.29
CA ASP A 135 15.62 14.54 -12.51
C ASP A 135 14.94 13.20 -12.87
N LEU A 136 14.16 12.65 -11.94
CA LEU A 136 13.47 11.37 -12.11
C LEU A 136 12.52 11.37 -13.31
N VAL A 137 11.87 12.51 -13.60
CA VAL A 137 10.91 12.61 -14.70
C VAL A 137 11.61 12.33 -16.02
N GLN A 138 12.78 12.93 -16.22
CA GLN A 138 13.59 12.72 -17.42
C GLN A 138 14.35 11.38 -17.40
N ALA A 139 14.79 10.95 -16.22
CA ALA A 139 15.59 9.73 -16.07
C ALA A 139 14.79 8.47 -16.42
N MET A 140 13.49 8.40 -16.09
CA MET A 140 12.65 7.25 -16.40
C MET A 140 12.66 6.88 -17.89
N TYR A 141 12.62 7.87 -18.78
CA TYR A 141 12.68 7.67 -20.23
C TYR A 141 14.01 7.08 -20.73
N LYS A 142 15.04 7.02 -19.89
CA LYS A 142 16.35 6.43 -20.20
C LYS A 142 16.55 5.05 -19.58
N THR A 143 15.57 4.56 -18.82
CA THR A 143 15.61 3.23 -18.19
C THR A 143 14.98 2.15 -19.08
N ASP A 144 15.17 0.89 -18.73
CA ASP A 144 14.58 -0.24 -19.47
C ASP A 144 13.05 -0.23 -19.45
N PHE A 145 12.42 0.40 -18.44
CA PHE A 145 10.98 0.65 -18.39
C PHE A 145 10.47 1.44 -19.59
N ALA A 146 11.32 2.29 -20.17
CA ALA A 146 11.04 3.05 -21.39
C ALA A 146 11.58 2.39 -22.67
N ARG A 147 12.37 1.30 -22.58
CA ARG A 147 12.89 0.58 -23.76
C ARG A 147 11.99 -0.56 -24.21
N LEU A 148 11.25 -1.16 -23.27
CA LEU A 148 10.08 -2.00 -23.56
C LEU A 148 8.97 -1.23 -24.32
N ASN A 149 9.22 0.03 -24.66
CA ASN A 149 8.32 0.97 -25.30
C ASN A 149 8.32 0.92 -26.84
N GLY A 150 9.32 0.30 -27.47
CA GLY A 150 9.61 0.44 -28.91
C GLY A 150 8.72 -0.37 -29.87
N ASP A 151 8.67 -1.70 -29.70
CA ASP A 151 8.00 -2.61 -30.67
C ASP A 151 7.24 -3.79 -30.03
N VAL A 152 7.34 -3.95 -28.70
CA VAL A 152 6.80 -5.12 -28.01
C VAL A 152 5.29 -4.96 -27.80
N ARG A 153 4.49 -5.82 -28.46
CA ARG A 153 3.02 -5.79 -28.39
C ARG A 153 2.47 -6.32 -27.06
N LEU A 154 3.19 -7.23 -26.42
CA LEU A 154 2.77 -8.01 -25.25
C LEU A 154 3.84 -7.97 -24.17
N LEU A 155 3.42 -8.02 -22.90
CA LEU A 155 4.36 -8.30 -21.82
C LEU A 155 4.64 -9.81 -21.85
N THR A 156 5.89 -10.22 -22.01
CA THR A 156 6.29 -11.63 -22.15
C THR A 156 7.05 -12.14 -20.93
N PRO A 157 6.97 -13.45 -20.61
CA PRO A 157 7.61 -14.04 -19.44
C PRO A 157 9.11 -13.74 -19.32
N ASP A 158 9.85 -13.88 -20.43
CA ASP A 158 11.30 -13.68 -20.52
C ASP A 158 11.77 -12.28 -20.10
N VAL A 159 10.88 -11.29 -20.19
CA VAL A 159 11.20 -9.91 -19.85
C VAL A 159 11.14 -9.68 -18.33
N VAL A 160 10.17 -10.31 -17.65
CA VAL A 160 9.78 -9.94 -16.28
C VAL A 160 10.05 -11.02 -15.24
N GLU A 161 10.49 -12.21 -15.67
CA GLU A 161 10.82 -13.31 -14.76
C GLU A 161 11.76 -12.86 -13.65
N GLY A 162 11.35 -13.12 -12.40
CA GLY A 162 12.13 -12.79 -11.20
C GLY A 162 12.15 -11.31 -10.82
N TRP A 163 11.36 -10.44 -11.45
CA TRP A 163 11.29 -9.01 -11.04
C TRP A 163 10.62 -8.81 -9.69
N SER A 164 9.67 -9.65 -9.33
CA SER A 164 8.99 -9.71 -8.04
C SER A 164 8.37 -11.10 -7.83
N ASP A 165 7.87 -11.37 -6.62
CA ASP A 165 7.24 -12.66 -6.30
C ASP A 165 6.07 -12.98 -7.23
N LEU A 166 5.30 -11.96 -7.64
CA LEU A 166 4.17 -12.08 -8.57
C LEU A 166 4.58 -12.69 -9.92
N VAL A 167 5.81 -12.41 -10.38
CA VAL A 167 6.36 -12.89 -11.64
C VAL A 167 7.59 -13.76 -11.42
N HIS A 168 7.62 -14.50 -10.31
CA HIS A 168 8.61 -15.55 -10.10
C HIS A 168 8.43 -16.73 -11.06
N CYS A 169 7.17 -17.08 -11.37
CA CYS A 169 6.81 -18.10 -12.37
C CYS A 169 5.83 -17.50 -13.40
N PRO A 170 6.27 -16.55 -14.25
CA PRO A 170 5.37 -15.81 -15.11
C PRO A 170 4.81 -16.71 -16.23
N SER A 171 3.51 -16.61 -16.47
CA SER A 171 2.85 -17.20 -17.64
C SER A 171 2.30 -16.09 -18.54
N GLN A 172 2.17 -16.33 -19.84
CA GLN A 172 1.55 -15.34 -20.73
C GLN A 172 0.13 -15.00 -20.29
N ARG A 173 -0.63 -15.97 -19.76
CA ARG A 173 -1.99 -15.77 -19.26
C ARG A 173 -2.04 -14.84 -18.05
N LEU A 174 -1.06 -14.95 -17.14
CA LEU A 174 -0.91 -14.05 -16.00
C LEU A 174 -0.58 -12.63 -16.47
N LEU A 175 0.39 -12.49 -17.38
CA LEU A 175 0.80 -11.18 -17.90
C LEU A 175 -0.32 -10.49 -18.68
N ASP A 176 -1.05 -11.24 -19.52
CA ASP A 176 -2.21 -10.72 -20.24
C ASP A 176 -3.31 -10.26 -19.27
N ARG A 177 -3.52 -11.00 -18.16
CA ARG A 177 -4.47 -10.62 -17.11
C ARG A 177 -4.04 -9.36 -16.38
N LEU A 178 -2.75 -9.23 -16.04
CA LEU A 178 -2.18 -8.03 -15.41
C LEU A 178 -2.41 -6.78 -16.26
N VAL A 179 -2.08 -6.84 -17.56
CA VAL A 179 -2.25 -5.71 -18.47
C VAL A 179 -3.75 -5.41 -18.67
N ARG A 180 -4.57 -6.45 -18.87
CA ARG A 180 -6.02 -6.30 -19.08
C ARG A 180 -6.72 -5.63 -17.90
N ARG A 181 -6.33 -5.97 -16.67
CA ARG A 181 -6.95 -5.49 -15.42
C ARG A 181 -6.33 -4.20 -14.88
N TYR A 182 -5.31 -3.66 -15.52
CA TYR A 182 -4.66 -2.44 -15.08
C TYR A 182 -5.62 -1.23 -15.13
N ALA A 183 -5.93 -0.69 -13.95
CA ALA A 183 -6.96 0.33 -13.72
C ALA A 183 -6.43 1.77 -13.74
N GLU A 184 -5.13 1.96 -13.94
CA GLU A 184 -4.50 3.29 -14.05
C GLU A 184 -4.53 3.87 -15.46
N THR A 185 -5.28 3.24 -16.37
CA THR A 185 -5.56 3.72 -17.72
C THR A 185 -7.06 3.94 -17.94
N LYS A 186 -7.40 4.79 -18.92
CA LYS A 186 -8.80 4.99 -19.34
C LYS A 186 -9.32 3.86 -20.22
N ASP A 187 -8.42 3.18 -20.93
CA ASP A 187 -8.74 2.14 -21.91
C ASP A 187 -8.50 0.74 -21.32
N SER A 188 -9.00 0.52 -20.10
CA SER A 188 -8.90 -0.76 -19.39
C SER A 188 -9.59 -1.88 -20.18
N GLY A 189 -9.03 -3.09 -20.17
CA GLY A 189 -9.60 -4.26 -20.85
C GLY A 189 -8.82 -4.77 -22.07
N SER A 190 -7.81 -4.04 -22.53
CA SER A 190 -6.85 -4.54 -23.51
C SER A 190 -5.66 -5.20 -22.83
N PHE A 191 -5.17 -6.33 -23.37
CA PHE A 191 -3.93 -6.98 -22.91
C PHE A 191 -2.69 -6.49 -23.68
N LEU A 192 -2.87 -5.59 -24.66
CA LEU A 192 -1.78 -5.07 -25.49
C LEU A 192 -1.13 -3.85 -24.84
N LEU A 193 0.19 -3.91 -24.61
CA LEU A 193 0.95 -2.81 -24.01
C LEU A 193 0.89 -1.52 -24.84
N ARG A 194 0.74 -1.64 -26.17
CA ARG A 194 0.63 -0.49 -27.09
C ARG A 194 -0.59 0.41 -26.82
N ASN A 195 -1.61 -0.13 -26.14
CA ASN A 195 -2.80 0.64 -25.79
C ASN A 195 -2.59 1.49 -24.53
N LEU A 196 -1.53 1.20 -23.76
CA LEU A 196 -1.12 2.05 -22.64
C LEU A 196 -0.25 3.18 -23.16
N LYS A 197 -0.48 4.39 -22.65
CA LYS A 197 0.47 5.49 -22.85
C LYS A 197 1.81 5.11 -22.25
N ASP A 198 2.89 5.67 -22.79
CA ASP A 198 4.25 5.44 -22.31
C ASP A 198 4.40 5.60 -20.79
N THR A 199 3.76 6.64 -20.23
CA THR A 199 3.76 6.86 -18.77
C THR A 199 3.01 5.79 -18.00
N GLU A 200 1.86 5.33 -18.52
CA GLU A 200 1.02 4.29 -17.89
C GLU A 200 1.76 2.94 -17.90
N ARG A 201 2.48 2.66 -19.00
CA ARG A 201 3.34 1.48 -19.15
C ARG A 201 4.53 1.50 -18.21
N MET A 202 5.23 2.63 -18.09
CA MET A 202 6.33 2.77 -17.13
C MET A 202 5.85 2.60 -15.68
N GLN A 203 4.67 3.13 -15.35
CA GLN A 203 4.06 2.95 -14.03
C GLN A 203 3.72 1.47 -13.75
N LEU A 204 3.14 0.76 -14.73
CA LEU A 204 2.86 -0.67 -14.63
C LEU A 204 4.14 -1.46 -14.33
N LEU A 205 5.18 -1.26 -15.15
CA LEU A 205 6.45 -1.98 -15.03
C LEU A 205 7.20 -1.64 -13.74
N LEU A 206 7.18 -0.38 -13.34
CA LEU A 206 7.76 0.06 -12.07
C LEU A 206 7.05 -0.58 -10.89
N THR A 207 5.71 -0.59 -10.90
CA THR A 207 4.90 -1.21 -9.84
C THR A 207 5.20 -2.70 -9.77
N LEU A 208 5.22 -3.39 -10.92
CA LEU A 208 5.55 -4.81 -11.01
C LEU A 208 6.93 -5.14 -10.42
N ALA A 209 7.92 -4.29 -10.67
CA ALA A 209 9.31 -4.50 -10.21
C ALA A 209 9.58 -4.04 -8.78
N PHE A 210 8.80 -3.10 -8.24
CA PHE A 210 9.06 -2.52 -6.92
C PHE A 210 8.16 -3.11 -5.84
N ASN A 211 6.84 -3.08 -6.05
CA ASN A 211 5.86 -3.63 -5.12
C ASN A 211 4.59 -4.00 -5.90
N PRO A 212 4.37 -5.31 -6.13
CA PRO A 212 3.29 -5.78 -6.99
C PRO A 212 1.91 -5.76 -6.32
N GLU A 213 1.78 -5.37 -5.05
CA GLU A 213 0.49 -5.39 -4.32
C GLU A 213 -0.66 -4.78 -5.14
N PRO A 214 -0.54 -3.55 -5.70
CA PRO A 214 -1.65 -2.96 -6.47
C PRO A 214 -2.05 -3.81 -7.67
N LEU A 215 -1.08 -4.49 -8.31
CA LEU A 215 -1.34 -5.33 -9.48
C LEU A 215 -2.01 -6.64 -9.10
N VAL A 216 -1.68 -7.21 -7.93
CA VAL A 216 -2.40 -8.37 -7.37
C VAL A 216 -3.86 -7.98 -7.11
N LEU A 217 -4.10 -6.88 -6.39
CA LEU A 217 -5.45 -6.44 -6.04
C LEU A 217 -6.31 -6.09 -7.27
N GLN A 218 -5.69 -5.57 -8.34
CA GLN A 218 -6.38 -5.29 -9.61
C GLN A 218 -6.64 -6.57 -10.41
N SER A 219 -5.68 -7.50 -10.42
CA SER A 219 -5.76 -8.70 -11.24
C SER A 219 -6.59 -9.80 -10.59
N PHE A 220 -6.72 -9.82 -9.28
CA PHE A 220 -7.50 -10.80 -8.53
C PHE A 220 -8.52 -10.06 -7.66
N PRO A 221 -9.51 -9.39 -8.27
CA PRO A 221 -10.35 -8.45 -7.55
C PRO A 221 -11.48 -9.17 -6.80
N SER A 222 -11.96 -8.54 -5.73
CA SER A 222 -12.99 -9.11 -4.86
C SER A 222 -14.35 -9.34 -5.53
N ASP A 223 -14.66 -8.58 -6.58
CA ASP A 223 -15.89 -8.76 -7.38
C ASP A 223 -15.88 -10.02 -8.26
N GLU A 224 -14.69 -10.61 -8.49
CA GLU A 224 -14.52 -11.95 -9.05
C GLU A 224 -14.42 -13.04 -7.96
N GLY A 225 -14.69 -12.69 -6.71
CA GLY A 225 -14.73 -13.62 -5.58
C GLY A 225 -13.42 -13.79 -4.83
N TRP A 226 -12.31 -13.16 -5.27
CA TRP A 226 -11.02 -13.28 -4.60
C TRP A 226 -11.01 -12.62 -3.21
N PRO A 227 -10.31 -13.19 -2.21
CA PRO A 227 -10.35 -12.73 -0.81
C PRO A 227 -9.39 -11.56 -0.55
N PHE A 228 -9.28 -10.60 -1.47
CA PHE A 228 -8.38 -9.45 -1.35
C PHE A 228 -9.14 -8.14 -1.10
N ALA A 229 -8.48 -7.18 -0.45
CA ALA A 229 -8.95 -5.82 -0.39
C ALA A 229 -9.13 -5.23 -1.79
N LYS A 230 -10.15 -4.39 -1.94
CA LYS A 230 -10.47 -3.72 -3.18
C LYS A 230 -9.51 -2.57 -3.44
N TYR A 231 -8.75 -2.67 -4.53
CA TYR A 231 -8.05 -1.54 -5.11
C TYR A 231 -9.03 -0.44 -5.52
N LEU A 232 -8.76 0.79 -5.10
CA LEU A 232 -9.61 1.93 -5.43
C LEU A 232 -8.97 2.80 -6.52
N GLY A 233 -7.67 3.06 -6.42
CA GLY A 233 -6.90 3.86 -7.37
C GLY A 233 -5.62 4.40 -6.77
N ALA A 234 -4.85 5.18 -7.54
CA ALA A 234 -3.60 5.78 -7.08
C ALA A 234 -3.49 7.27 -7.42
N CYS A 235 -2.61 7.96 -6.69
CA CYS A 235 -2.08 9.25 -7.10
C CYS A 235 -0.62 9.41 -6.71
N GLY A 236 0.26 9.52 -7.70
CA GLY A 236 1.69 9.57 -7.47
C GLY A 236 2.18 8.27 -6.85
N ARG A 237 2.88 8.33 -5.72
CA ARG A 237 3.35 7.15 -4.96
C ARG A 237 2.45 6.79 -3.80
N MET A 238 1.15 7.05 -3.93
CA MET A 238 0.16 6.72 -2.93
C MET A 238 -0.96 5.93 -3.58
N VAL A 239 -1.18 4.72 -3.09
CA VAL A 239 -2.27 3.83 -3.48
C VAL A 239 -3.38 3.89 -2.45
N ALA A 240 -4.62 3.92 -2.91
CA ALA A 240 -5.81 3.84 -2.09
C ALA A 240 -6.47 2.45 -2.25
N VAL A 241 -6.74 1.80 -1.12
CA VAL A 241 -7.49 0.55 -1.02
C VAL A 241 -8.65 0.74 -0.04
N ASN A 242 -9.71 -0.07 -0.16
CA ASN A 242 -10.81 0.01 0.80
C ASN A 242 -10.36 -0.41 2.20
N TYR A 243 -10.95 0.21 3.22
CA TYR A 243 -10.82 -0.30 4.58
C TYR A 243 -11.73 -1.52 4.76
N VAL A 244 -11.16 -2.63 5.20
CA VAL A 244 -11.91 -3.86 5.52
C VAL A 244 -12.40 -3.81 6.95
N GLY A 245 -11.49 -3.70 7.92
CA GLY A 245 -11.78 -3.86 9.33
C GLY A 245 -10.52 -3.90 10.18
N GLU A 246 -10.65 -4.41 11.40
CA GLU A 246 -9.52 -4.59 12.31
C GLU A 246 -8.68 -5.80 11.89
N GLU A 247 -7.37 -5.71 12.08
CA GLU A 247 -6.43 -6.82 11.82
C GLU A 247 -6.68 -8.00 12.77
N LEU A 248 -6.21 -9.20 12.40
CA LEU A 248 -6.41 -10.42 13.21
C LEU A 248 -5.83 -10.31 14.62
N TRP A 249 -4.78 -9.51 14.81
CA TRP A 249 -4.19 -9.25 16.13
C TRP A 249 -5.21 -8.77 17.15
N SER A 250 -6.17 -7.93 16.74
CA SER A 250 -7.23 -7.40 17.59
C SER A 250 -8.16 -8.48 18.14
N TYR A 251 -8.14 -9.69 17.56
CA TYR A 251 -8.97 -10.83 17.94
C TYR A 251 -8.23 -11.90 18.76
N PHE A 252 -6.97 -11.65 19.14
CA PHE A 252 -6.16 -12.63 19.88
C PHE A 252 -6.83 -13.10 21.18
N ASN A 253 -7.50 -12.18 21.89
CA ASN A 253 -8.23 -12.45 23.13
C ASN A 253 -9.75 -12.61 22.93
N ALA A 254 -10.24 -12.72 21.69
CA ALA A 254 -11.66 -12.93 21.40
C ALA A 254 -12.14 -14.30 21.94
N PRO A 255 -13.46 -14.52 22.14
CA PRO A 255 -14.00 -15.81 22.55
C PRO A 255 -13.54 -16.97 21.67
N TRP A 256 -13.44 -18.17 22.24
CA TRP A 256 -12.97 -19.38 21.56
C TRP A 256 -13.67 -19.61 20.21
N GLU A 257 -15.00 -19.54 20.20
CA GLU A 257 -15.83 -19.72 19.00
C GLU A 257 -15.42 -18.76 17.88
N LYS A 258 -15.16 -17.48 18.21
CA LYS A 258 -14.73 -16.50 17.20
C LYS A 258 -13.34 -16.82 16.66
N ARG A 259 -12.41 -17.26 17.51
CA ARG A 259 -11.06 -17.63 17.06
C ARG A 259 -11.07 -18.86 16.16
N VAL A 260 -11.92 -19.85 16.46
CA VAL A 260 -12.10 -21.04 15.61
C VAL A 260 -12.71 -20.67 14.26
N ASP A 261 -13.74 -19.82 14.24
CA ASP A 261 -14.33 -19.28 13.02
C ASP A 261 -13.28 -18.56 12.14
N LEU A 262 -12.49 -17.66 12.72
CA LEU A 262 -11.43 -16.96 11.98
C LEU A 262 -10.35 -17.91 11.45
N ALA A 263 -9.94 -18.90 12.26
CA ALA A 263 -8.97 -19.91 11.82
C ALA A 263 -9.50 -20.79 10.69
N TRP A 264 -10.78 -21.16 10.73
CA TRP A 264 -11.45 -21.88 9.65
C TRP A 264 -11.46 -21.07 8.35
N GLN A 265 -11.86 -19.80 8.41
CA GLN A 265 -11.86 -18.92 7.24
C GLN A 265 -10.46 -18.75 6.62
N LEU A 266 -9.39 -18.74 7.43
CA LEU A 266 -8.02 -18.70 6.92
C LEU A 266 -7.67 -19.97 6.11
N MET A 267 -8.15 -21.15 6.55
CA MET A 267 -7.98 -22.39 5.81
C MET A 267 -8.79 -22.39 4.51
N GLU A 268 -10.02 -21.85 4.54
CA GLU A 268 -10.84 -21.66 3.33
C GLU A 268 -10.17 -20.72 2.33
N ILE A 269 -9.56 -19.63 2.80
CA ILE A 269 -8.78 -18.72 1.94
C ILE A 269 -7.61 -19.47 1.30
N ALA A 270 -6.84 -20.25 2.07
CA ALA A 270 -5.73 -21.02 1.53
C ALA A 270 -6.18 -22.03 0.45
N GLU A 271 -7.31 -22.70 0.70
CA GLU A 271 -7.93 -23.61 -0.28
C GLU A 271 -8.38 -22.85 -1.53
N GLN A 272 -9.08 -21.73 -1.38
CA GLN A 272 -9.56 -20.91 -2.48
C GLN A 272 -8.41 -20.34 -3.35
N LEU A 273 -7.34 -19.88 -2.71
CA LEU A 273 -6.17 -19.35 -3.43
C LEU A 273 -5.45 -20.42 -4.24
N THR A 274 -5.50 -21.69 -3.80
CA THR A 274 -4.86 -22.82 -4.49
C THR A 274 -5.78 -23.44 -5.55
N ASN A 275 -7.06 -23.60 -5.21
CA ASN A 275 -8.08 -24.30 -5.98
C ASN A 275 -9.24 -23.35 -6.29
N ASN A 276 -9.26 -22.87 -7.54
CA ASN A 276 -10.26 -21.94 -8.05
C ASN A 276 -10.51 -22.16 -9.54
N ASP A 277 -11.63 -21.64 -10.03
CA ASP A 277 -12.07 -21.76 -11.42
C ASP A 277 -11.16 -21.04 -12.42
N PHE A 278 -10.29 -20.13 -11.94
CA PHE A 278 -9.34 -19.43 -12.80
C PHE A 278 -8.06 -20.23 -13.04
N GLU A 279 -7.85 -21.37 -12.40
CA GLU A 279 -6.65 -22.20 -12.54
C GLU A 279 -5.34 -21.43 -12.28
N PHE A 280 -5.37 -20.44 -11.38
CA PHE A 280 -4.16 -19.82 -10.85
C PHE A 280 -4.01 -20.22 -9.40
N ALA A 281 -2.84 -20.72 -9.00
CA ALA A 281 -2.51 -20.95 -7.60
C ALA A 281 -1.76 -19.73 -7.05
N LEU A 282 -2.28 -19.11 -6.00
CA LEU A 282 -1.70 -17.95 -5.35
C LEU A 282 -1.14 -18.35 -3.98
N TYR A 283 0.13 -18.07 -3.74
CA TYR A 283 0.80 -18.38 -2.48
C TYR A 283 1.27 -17.09 -1.80
N LEU A 284 0.74 -16.83 -0.61
CA LEU A 284 1.25 -15.77 0.26
C LEU A 284 2.60 -16.24 0.84
N LEU A 285 3.67 -15.47 0.62
CA LEU A 285 5.01 -15.84 1.06
C LEU A 285 5.38 -15.25 2.43
N ASP A 286 4.72 -14.17 2.82
CA ASP A 286 4.80 -13.60 4.16
C ASP A 286 3.39 -13.63 4.77
N VAL A 287 3.19 -14.50 5.76
CA VAL A 287 1.89 -14.73 6.38
C VAL A 287 1.99 -14.37 7.86
N SER A 288 1.36 -13.25 8.21
CA SER A 288 1.28 -12.71 9.55
C SER A 288 -0.11 -12.14 9.83
N PHE A 289 -0.39 -11.85 11.10
CA PHE A 289 -1.71 -11.39 11.54
C PHE A 289 -2.09 -10.00 11.01
N ASP A 290 -1.11 -9.18 10.60
CA ASP A 290 -1.32 -7.85 9.99
C ASP A 290 -1.68 -7.92 8.50
N ASN A 291 -1.48 -9.06 7.82
CA ASN A 291 -1.88 -9.19 6.42
C ASN A 291 -3.38 -9.42 6.23
N PHE A 292 -4.13 -9.69 7.31
CA PHE A 292 -5.54 -10.02 7.27
C PHE A 292 -6.35 -9.11 8.16
N ALA A 293 -7.53 -8.72 7.68
CA ALA A 293 -8.50 -7.95 8.46
C ALA A 293 -9.87 -8.61 8.44
N VAL A 294 -10.66 -8.34 9.49
CA VAL A 294 -11.99 -8.91 9.67
C VAL A 294 -13.06 -7.86 9.43
N GLY A 295 -13.94 -8.12 8.46
CA GLY A 295 -15.07 -7.26 8.15
C GLY A 295 -15.99 -7.09 9.38
N PRO A 296 -16.28 -5.86 9.83
CA PRO A 296 -17.02 -5.63 11.08
C PRO A 296 -18.51 -6.01 10.98
N ARG A 297 -19.05 -6.15 9.77
CA ARG A 297 -20.47 -6.44 9.53
C ARG A 297 -20.75 -7.90 9.21
N ASP A 298 -19.92 -8.50 8.37
CA ASP A 298 -20.07 -9.87 7.88
C ASP A 298 -19.12 -10.86 8.57
N GLY A 299 -18.16 -10.36 9.36
CA GLY A 299 -17.19 -11.18 10.08
C GLY A 299 -16.19 -11.90 9.18
N LYS A 300 -16.12 -11.53 7.89
CA LYS A 300 -15.29 -12.18 6.88
C LYS A 300 -13.83 -11.77 6.99
N VAL A 301 -12.93 -12.74 6.93
CA VAL A 301 -11.49 -12.51 6.81
C VAL A 301 -11.16 -12.14 5.37
N ILE A 302 -10.38 -11.06 5.19
CA ILE A 302 -9.92 -10.58 3.88
C ILE A 302 -8.43 -10.25 3.98
N ILE A 303 -7.69 -10.58 2.92
CA ILE A 303 -6.27 -10.24 2.77
C ILE A 303 -6.15 -8.75 2.43
N VAL A 304 -5.50 -7.99 3.30
CA VAL A 304 -5.29 -6.54 3.15
C VAL A 304 -3.87 -6.16 2.75
N ASP A 305 -2.94 -7.11 2.80
CA ASP A 305 -1.54 -6.96 2.39
C ASP A 305 -1.20 -8.06 1.37
N ALA A 306 -0.77 -7.66 0.18
CA ALA A 306 -0.47 -8.57 -0.93
C ALA A 306 0.88 -8.20 -1.59
N GLU A 307 1.83 -7.71 -0.80
CA GLU A 307 3.18 -7.36 -1.27
C GLU A 307 3.96 -8.59 -1.76
N ASN A 308 3.82 -9.73 -1.08
CA ASN A 308 4.57 -10.97 -1.35
C ASN A 308 3.63 -12.12 -1.73
N VAL A 309 3.14 -12.10 -2.97
CA VAL A 309 2.27 -13.16 -3.53
C VAL A 309 2.95 -13.80 -4.73
N LEU A 310 3.25 -15.09 -4.65
CA LEU A 310 3.65 -15.90 -5.79
C LEU A 310 2.40 -16.39 -6.53
N VAL A 311 2.42 -16.30 -7.86
CA VAL A 311 1.31 -16.78 -8.69
C VAL A 311 1.82 -17.83 -9.67
N ALA A 312 1.26 -19.02 -9.59
CA ALA A 312 1.52 -20.12 -10.52
C ALA A 312 0.31 -20.35 -11.42
N ASP A 313 0.55 -20.42 -12.73
CA ASP A 313 -0.47 -20.78 -13.69
C ASP A 313 -0.56 -22.31 -13.81
N LYS A 314 -1.70 -22.90 -13.43
CA LYS A 314 -1.87 -24.37 -13.45
C LYS A 314 -2.10 -24.94 -14.86
N LYS A 315 -2.28 -24.08 -15.87
CA LYS A 315 -2.47 -24.50 -17.28
C LYS A 315 -1.16 -24.54 -18.08
N ASN A 316 -0.06 -24.06 -17.50
CA ASN A 316 1.25 -24.00 -18.14
C ASN A 316 2.27 -24.88 -17.42
#